data_AF-A0A917T8S4-F1
#
_entry.id   AF-A0A917T8S4-F1
#
_cell.length_a   1.000
_cell.length_b   1.000
_cell.length_c   1.000
_cell.angle_alpha   90.00
_cell.angle_beta   90.00
_cell.angle_gamma   90.00
#
_symmetry.space_group_name_H-M   'P 1'
#
loop_
_entity.id
_entity.type
_entity.pdbx_description
1 polymer ?
#
loop_
_entity_poly.entity_id
_entity_poly.type
_entity_poly.pdbx_seq_one_letter_code
_entity_poly.pdbx_strand_id
1 'polypeptide(L)'
;MTLDVPGVRRVTLVVDVEAYTVRDNRAQVELQQTLLWTLERACTRAGVGVGRCLRQDRGDGQLLILPAGIDESRQLPLLLRGARAALHRANQAPGIAGRMRLRAALSQGIVHRAATGFVGRSVVLACRLLDSAVLHEALDDHEDTDLAVIVSDDLYSDVFAHGYGDTTADDFRRVDVTMPAKRFAAPAWVHVPGPASGVVLREAERLPPPGRGPRSGPVLAAFGGAVAGAGLVEAAITALNWPADEADEPPAPHHHHDDPFDDVFPDYSDWDDPAY
;
A
#
# COMPACT_ATOMS: atom_id res chain seq x y z
N MET A 1 -18.78 22.24 -13.34
CA MET A 1 -19.06 20.83 -13.09
C MET A 1 -18.47 20.51 -11.73
N THR A 2 -19.30 20.50 -10.69
CA THR A 2 -18.84 20.30 -9.31
C THR A 2 -18.59 18.80 -9.14
N LEU A 3 -17.35 18.41 -8.80
CA LEU A 3 -17.04 17.04 -8.43
C LEU A 3 -17.70 16.77 -7.07
N ASP A 4 -18.92 16.26 -7.08
CA ASP A 4 -19.60 15.73 -5.89
C ASP A 4 -19.13 14.31 -5.60
N VAL A 5 -17.81 14.15 -5.47
CA VAL A 5 -17.18 12.87 -5.14
C VAL A 5 -16.74 12.94 -3.69
N PRO A 6 -17.22 12.06 -2.81
CA PRO A 6 -16.86 12.11 -1.40
C PRO A 6 -15.35 11.98 -1.22
N GLY A 7 -14.78 12.83 -0.36
CA GLY A 7 -13.36 12.83 -0.03
C GLY A 7 -13.04 11.72 0.97
N VAL A 8 -12.88 10.48 0.50
CA VAL A 8 -12.56 9.33 1.36
C VAL A 8 -11.05 9.25 1.60
N ARG A 9 -10.65 9.24 2.87
CA ARG A 9 -9.25 9.05 3.27
C ARG A 9 -8.84 7.59 3.08
N ARG A 10 -7.70 7.36 2.43
CA ARG A 10 -7.14 6.03 2.18
C ARG A 10 -5.62 6.06 2.24
N VAL A 11 -5.04 4.91 2.57
CA VAL A 11 -3.60 4.68 2.43
C VAL A 11 -3.29 4.32 0.98
N THR A 12 -2.27 4.97 0.44
CA THR A 12 -1.67 4.66 -0.87
C THR A 12 -0.34 3.96 -0.65
N LEU A 13 -0.20 2.78 -1.22
CA LEU A 13 1.06 2.04 -1.34
C LEU A 13 1.51 2.10 -2.79
N VAL A 14 2.74 2.53 -3.04
CA VAL A 14 3.37 2.46 -4.36
C VAL A 14 4.67 1.68 -4.22
N VAL A 15 4.94 0.77 -5.15
CA VAL A 15 6.16 -0.04 -5.14
C VAL A 15 6.79 -0.09 -6.53
N ASP A 16 8.10 -0.25 -6.60
CA ASP A 16 8.84 -0.55 -7.82
C ASP A 16 9.94 -1.60 -7.59
N VAL A 17 10.29 -2.33 -8.65
CA VAL A 17 11.32 -3.36 -8.64
C VAL A 17 12.67 -2.76 -9.03
N GLU A 18 13.68 -3.03 -8.21
CA GLU A 18 15.06 -2.58 -8.47
C GLU A 18 15.60 -3.16 -9.80
N ALA A 19 16.22 -2.28 -10.58
CA ALA A 19 16.91 -2.59 -11.82
C ALA A 19 16.04 -3.34 -12.85
N TYR A 20 14.72 -3.16 -12.83
CA TYR A 20 13.78 -3.83 -13.74
C TYR A 20 14.17 -3.71 -15.23
N THR A 21 14.56 -2.52 -15.69
CA THR A 21 14.82 -2.24 -17.10
C THR A 21 16.02 -3.00 -17.68
N VAL A 22 16.97 -3.45 -16.85
CA VAL A 22 18.15 -4.19 -17.35
C VAL A 22 17.85 -5.68 -17.59
N ARG A 23 16.66 -6.16 -17.19
CA ARG A 23 16.25 -7.56 -17.39
C ARG A 23 15.66 -7.74 -18.78
N ASP A 24 15.85 -8.94 -19.35
CA ASP A 24 15.20 -9.31 -20.60
C ASP A 24 13.66 -9.48 -20.41
N ASN A 25 12.92 -9.55 -21.51
CA ASN A 25 11.46 -9.61 -21.48
C ASN A 25 10.93 -10.83 -20.68
N ARG A 26 11.64 -11.95 -20.65
CA ARG A 26 11.18 -13.15 -19.93
C ARG A 26 11.37 -12.99 -18.43
N ALA A 27 12.51 -12.45 -18.02
CA ALA A 27 12.80 -12.08 -16.65
C ALA A 27 11.84 -10.98 -16.15
N GLN A 28 11.51 -10.00 -16.99
CA GLN A 28 10.51 -8.96 -16.67
C GLN A 28 9.11 -9.53 -16.39
N VAL A 29 8.63 -10.47 -17.22
CA VAL A 29 7.34 -11.16 -16.98
C VAL A 29 7.36 -11.94 -15.67
N GLU A 30 8.44 -12.67 -15.37
CA GLU A 30 8.58 -13.40 -14.11
C GLU A 30 8.65 -12.45 -12.90
N LEU A 31 9.32 -11.31 -13.02
CA LEU A 31 9.34 -10.27 -11.98
C LEU A 31 7.94 -9.70 -11.72
N GLN A 32 7.16 -9.41 -12.75
CA GLN A 32 5.79 -8.90 -12.57
C GLN A 32 4.90 -9.93 -11.85
N GLN A 33 5.01 -11.21 -12.21
CA GLN A 33 4.28 -12.29 -11.52
C GLN A 33 4.70 -12.42 -10.06
N THR A 34 6.00 -12.34 -9.79
CA THR A 34 6.58 -12.41 -8.43
C THR A 34 6.18 -11.20 -7.61
N LEU A 35 6.14 -10.00 -8.20
CA LEU A 35 5.67 -8.76 -7.56
C LEU A 35 4.21 -8.88 -7.15
N LEU A 36 3.33 -9.29 -8.08
CA LEU A 36 1.91 -9.48 -7.78
C LEU A 36 1.70 -10.49 -6.65
N TRP A 37 2.34 -11.66 -6.74
CA TRP A 37 2.30 -12.66 -5.68
C TRP A 37 2.81 -12.10 -4.34
N THR A 38 3.88 -11.30 -4.34
CA THR A 38 4.44 -10.68 -3.13
C THR A 38 3.43 -9.73 -2.47
N LEU A 39 2.76 -8.89 -3.26
CA LEU A 39 1.77 -7.93 -2.77
C LEU A 39 0.49 -8.62 -2.27
N GLU A 40 0.06 -9.69 -2.94
CA GLU A 40 -1.06 -10.52 -2.49
C GLU A 40 -0.78 -11.16 -1.13
N ARG A 41 0.43 -11.73 -0.94
CA ARG A 41 0.86 -12.33 0.33
C ARG A 41 0.99 -11.29 1.43
N ALA A 42 1.54 -10.11 1.11
CA ALA A 42 1.64 -8.99 2.05
C ALA A 42 0.26 -8.57 2.57
N CYS A 43 -0.69 -8.31 1.66
CA CYS A 43 -2.06 -7.93 2.01
C CYS A 43 -2.78 -9.03 2.80
N THR A 44 -2.66 -10.30 2.35
CA THR A 44 -3.26 -11.45 3.04
C THR A 44 -2.77 -11.56 4.48
N ARG A 45 -1.46 -11.44 4.71
CA ARG A 45 -0.87 -11.48 6.05
C ARG A 45 -1.30 -10.29 6.93
N ALA A 46 -1.55 -9.14 6.33
CA ALA A 46 -2.07 -7.96 7.01
C ALA A 46 -3.58 -8.00 7.31
N GLY A 47 -4.30 -9.02 6.80
CA GLY A 47 -5.76 -9.03 6.83
C GLY A 47 -6.40 -7.93 5.98
N VAL A 48 -5.64 -7.36 5.04
CA VAL A 48 -6.15 -6.39 4.07
C VAL A 48 -6.75 -7.17 2.91
N GLY A 49 -8.04 -6.97 2.66
CA GLY A 49 -8.75 -7.68 1.58
C GLY A 49 -8.18 -7.29 0.21
N VAL A 50 -7.34 -8.14 -0.37
CA VAL A 50 -6.68 -7.93 -1.68
C VAL A 50 -7.67 -7.52 -2.76
N GLY A 51 -8.82 -8.20 -2.83
CA GLY A 51 -9.87 -7.89 -3.81
C GLY A 51 -10.59 -6.56 -3.60
N ARG A 52 -10.41 -5.93 -2.44
CA ARG A 52 -10.91 -4.58 -2.12
C ARG A 52 -9.84 -3.49 -2.32
N CYS A 53 -8.58 -3.88 -2.53
CA CYS A 53 -7.54 -2.94 -2.94
C CYS A 53 -7.80 -2.51 -4.38
N LEU A 54 -7.69 -1.21 -4.63
CA LEU A 54 -7.76 -0.70 -5.99
C LEU A 54 -6.35 -0.59 -6.56
N ARG A 55 -6.21 -1.01 -7.80
CA ARG A 55 -4.91 -1.22 -8.41
C ARG A 55 -4.73 -0.36 -9.65
N GLN A 56 -3.52 0.16 -9.81
CA GLN A 56 -3.06 0.77 -11.05
C GLN A 56 -1.67 0.20 -11.39
N ASP A 57 -1.59 -0.45 -12.55
CA ASP A 57 -0.36 -1.06 -13.03
C ASP A 57 0.63 0.01 -13.49
N ARG A 58 1.91 -0.18 -13.15
CA ARG A 58 2.99 0.76 -13.47
C ARG A 58 4.21 0.04 -14.04
N GLY A 59 4.14 -0.68 -15.17
CA GLY A 59 5.33 -1.21 -15.86
C GLY A 59 6.27 -2.11 -15.02
N ASP A 60 7.16 -1.49 -14.25
CA ASP A 60 8.10 -2.06 -13.28
C ASP A 60 7.61 -2.06 -11.81
N GLY A 61 6.39 -1.58 -11.57
CA GLY A 61 5.83 -1.35 -10.25
C GLY A 61 4.30 -1.45 -10.18
N GLN A 62 3.78 -1.16 -9.00
CA GLN A 62 2.38 -1.28 -8.63
C GLN A 62 1.95 -0.10 -7.77
N LEU A 63 0.76 0.43 -8.02
CA LEU A 63 0.10 1.37 -7.13
C LEU A 63 -1.18 0.74 -6.60
N LEU A 64 -1.27 0.66 -5.28
CA LEU A 64 -2.37 0.09 -4.52
C LEU A 64 -3.00 1.17 -3.65
N ILE A 65 -4.31 1.39 -3.80
CA ILE A 65 -5.11 2.13 -2.84
C ILE A 65 -5.77 1.11 -1.93
N LEU A 66 -5.45 1.16 -0.64
CA LEU A 66 -6.01 0.23 0.33
C LEU A 66 -7.50 0.51 0.57
N PRO A 67 -8.27 -0.46 1.08
CA PRO A 67 -9.65 -0.23 1.51
C PRO A 67 -9.71 0.94 2.52
N ALA A 68 -10.82 1.67 2.52
CA ALA A 68 -11.06 2.62 3.59
C ALA A 68 -11.32 1.87 4.91
N GLY A 69 -11.10 2.53 6.05
CA GLY A 69 -11.37 1.95 7.37
C GLY A 69 -10.47 0.79 7.79
N ILE A 70 -9.30 0.61 7.16
CA ILE A 70 -8.30 -0.33 7.67
C ILE A 70 -7.82 0.11 9.05
N ASP A 71 -7.48 -0.86 9.90
CA ASP A 71 -6.79 -0.60 11.16
C ASP A 71 -5.32 -0.32 10.83
N GLU A 72 -4.99 0.95 10.54
CA GLU A 72 -3.65 1.35 10.10
C GLU A 72 -2.56 0.93 11.10
N SER A 73 -2.86 1.03 12.41
CA SER A 73 -1.96 0.69 13.51
C SER A 73 -1.53 -0.79 13.51
N ARG A 74 -2.45 -1.68 13.13
CA ARG A 74 -2.21 -3.12 13.08
C ARG A 74 -1.80 -3.60 11.70
N GLN A 75 -2.47 -3.12 10.66
CA GLN A 75 -2.41 -3.68 9.33
C GLN A 75 -1.20 -3.17 8.54
N LEU A 76 -0.75 -1.93 8.71
CA LEU A 76 0.43 -1.43 7.99
C LEU A 76 1.74 -2.09 8.45
N PRO A 77 2.03 -2.26 9.76
CA PRO A 77 3.19 -3.04 10.19
C PRO A 77 3.16 -4.48 9.68
N LEU A 78 1.99 -5.14 9.72
CA LEU A 78 1.82 -6.50 9.21
C LEU A 78 1.99 -6.59 7.68
N LEU A 79 1.58 -5.55 6.94
CA LEU A 79 1.75 -5.45 5.49
C LEU A 79 3.23 -5.40 5.14
N LEU A 80 4.01 -4.53 5.80
CA LEU A 80 5.46 -4.43 5.59
C LEU A 80 6.18 -5.73 5.96
N ARG A 81 5.81 -6.35 7.09
CA ARG A 81 6.33 -7.66 7.49
C ARG A 81 6.00 -8.76 6.49
N GLY A 82 4.78 -8.75 5.96
CA GLY A 82 4.31 -9.70 4.95
C GLY A 82 5.06 -9.55 3.64
N ALA A 83 5.27 -8.32 3.18
CA ALA A 83 6.09 -8.04 2.00
C ALA A 83 7.52 -8.55 2.19
N ARG A 84 8.16 -8.26 3.32
CA ARG A 84 9.51 -8.76 3.65
C ARG A 84 9.59 -10.29 3.63
N ALA A 85 8.63 -10.97 4.28
CA ALA A 85 8.59 -12.43 4.31
C ALA A 85 8.38 -13.04 2.92
N ALA A 86 7.51 -12.45 2.11
CA ALA A 86 7.24 -12.90 0.75
C ALA A 86 8.46 -12.70 -0.16
N LEU A 87 9.11 -11.54 -0.11
CA LEU A 87 10.36 -11.26 -0.83
C LEU A 87 11.45 -12.27 -0.47
N HIS A 88 11.68 -12.50 0.83
CA HIS A 88 12.64 -13.49 1.28
C HIS A 88 12.35 -14.88 0.70
N ARG A 89 11.09 -15.32 0.72
CA ARG A 89 10.68 -16.60 0.16
C ARG A 89 10.87 -16.67 -1.35
N ALA A 90 10.58 -15.59 -2.08
CA ALA A 90 10.83 -15.51 -3.51
C ALA A 90 12.33 -15.61 -3.84
N ASN A 91 13.18 -15.04 -2.99
CA ASN A 91 14.62 -14.98 -3.19
C ASN A 91 15.39 -16.21 -2.69
N GLN A 92 14.75 -17.16 -1.98
CA GLN A 92 15.38 -18.42 -1.58
C GLN A 92 15.70 -19.34 -2.76
N ALA A 93 14.91 -19.26 -3.83
CA ALA A 93 15.10 -20.03 -5.06
C ALA A 93 14.81 -19.12 -6.25
N PRO A 94 15.70 -18.15 -6.56
CA PRO A 94 15.44 -17.14 -7.57
C PRO A 94 15.31 -17.79 -8.96
N GLY A 95 14.32 -17.31 -9.72
CA GLY A 95 14.05 -17.75 -11.08
C GLY A 95 15.05 -17.21 -12.10
N ILE A 96 14.64 -17.13 -13.38
CA ILE A 96 15.47 -16.51 -14.42
C ILE A 96 15.61 -15.00 -14.22
N ALA A 97 14.66 -14.39 -13.51
CA ALA A 97 14.69 -13.01 -13.05
C ALA A 97 15.80 -12.71 -12.03
N GLY A 98 16.36 -13.72 -11.37
CA GLY A 98 17.29 -13.53 -10.27
C GLY A 98 16.61 -13.03 -8.99
N ARG A 99 17.38 -12.40 -8.11
CA ARG A 99 16.92 -11.83 -6.85
C ARG A 99 16.05 -10.59 -7.11
N MET A 100 14.87 -10.54 -6.50
CA MET A 100 13.97 -9.40 -6.55
C MET A 100 14.14 -8.53 -5.31
N ARG A 101 14.45 -7.25 -5.51
CA ARG A 101 14.52 -6.24 -4.44
C ARG A 101 13.49 -5.15 -4.76
N LEU A 102 12.84 -4.61 -3.73
CA LEU A 102 11.67 -3.76 -3.84
C LEU A 102 11.88 -2.45 -3.08
N ARG A 103 11.47 -1.33 -3.66
CA ARG A 103 11.25 -0.10 -2.90
C ARG A 103 9.76 0.13 -2.77
N ALA A 104 9.35 0.65 -1.62
CA ALA A 104 7.95 0.89 -1.30
C ALA A 104 7.78 2.29 -0.69
N ALA A 105 6.71 2.97 -1.07
CA ALA A 105 6.31 4.24 -0.49
C ALA A 105 4.87 4.15 0.03
N LEU A 106 4.64 4.62 1.26
CA LEU A 106 3.31 4.74 1.85
C LEU A 106 2.98 6.20 2.17
N SER A 107 1.75 6.59 1.88
CA SER A 107 1.18 7.83 2.38
C SER A 107 -0.31 7.69 2.62
N GLN A 108 -0.88 8.60 3.43
CA GLN A 108 -2.32 8.67 3.66
C GLN A 108 -2.93 9.99 3.19
N GLY A 109 -4.22 9.97 2.87
CA GLY A 109 -4.97 11.19 2.53
C GLY A 109 -6.20 10.91 1.66
N ILE A 110 -6.90 11.97 1.26
CA ILE A 110 -8.05 11.86 0.36
C ILE A 110 -7.59 11.39 -1.03
N VAL A 111 -8.26 10.37 -1.56
CA VAL A 111 -8.00 9.79 -2.89
C VAL A 111 -9.29 9.72 -3.68
N HIS A 112 -9.23 10.15 -4.95
CA HIS A 112 -10.32 10.01 -5.91
C HIS A 112 -9.90 9.14 -7.08
N ARG A 113 -10.85 8.37 -7.62
CA ARG A 113 -10.68 7.69 -8.90
C ARG A 113 -10.87 8.70 -10.04
N ALA A 114 -10.00 8.63 -11.04
CA ALA A 114 -10.02 9.48 -12.23
C ALA A 114 -9.90 8.62 -13.50
N ALA A 115 -10.01 9.25 -14.67
CA ALA A 115 -10.03 8.57 -15.96
C ALA A 115 -8.78 7.71 -16.25
N THR A 116 -7.62 8.09 -15.70
CA THR A 116 -6.33 7.44 -15.94
C THR A 116 -5.73 6.78 -14.70
N GLY A 117 -6.50 6.64 -13.63
CA GLY A 117 -6.00 6.10 -12.37
C GLY A 117 -6.54 6.82 -11.14
N PHE A 118 -5.65 7.25 -10.25
CA PHE A 118 -6.01 7.92 -9.00
C PHE A 118 -5.42 9.32 -8.92
N VAL A 119 -6.15 10.21 -8.28
CA VAL A 119 -5.72 11.59 -8.00
C VAL A 119 -5.88 11.89 -6.51
N GLY A 120 -5.01 12.75 -6.00
CA GLY A 120 -5.00 13.15 -4.60
C GLY A 120 -3.58 13.51 -4.15
N ARG A 121 -3.49 14.33 -3.10
CA ARG A 121 -2.20 14.72 -2.51
C ARG A 121 -1.41 13.49 -2.05
N SER A 122 -2.09 12.52 -1.43
CA SER A 122 -1.51 11.24 -1.00
C SER A 122 -0.87 10.50 -2.18
N VAL A 123 -1.61 10.30 -3.27
CA VAL A 123 -1.11 9.61 -4.48
C VAL A 123 0.15 10.28 -5.04
N VAL A 124 0.13 11.61 -5.17
CA VAL A 124 1.29 12.37 -5.66
C VAL A 124 2.47 12.24 -4.69
N LEU A 125 2.22 12.35 -3.39
CA LEU A 125 3.23 12.24 -2.35
C LEU A 125 3.91 10.86 -2.39
N ALA A 126 3.16 9.75 -2.32
CA ALA A 126 3.73 8.41 -2.36
C ALA A 126 4.55 8.17 -3.64
N CYS A 127 4.07 8.60 -4.80
CA CYS A 127 4.85 8.49 -6.04
C CYS A 127 6.17 9.31 -5.98
N ARG A 128 6.15 10.52 -5.43
CA ARG A 128 7.37 11.35 -5.28
C ARG A 128 8.35 10.78 -4.26
N LEU A 129 7.85 10.20 -3.17
CA LEU A 129 8.68 9.53 -2.18
C LEU A 129 9.31 8.26 -2.76
N LEU A 130 8.57 7.48 -3.56
CA LEU A 130 9.09 6.31 -4.26
C LEU A 130 10.23 6.69 -5.22
N ASP A 131 10.02 7.74 -6.04
CA ASP A 131 11.00 8.23 -7.02
C ASP A 131 12.20 8.98 -6.38
N SER A 132 12.32 9.00 -5.05
CA SER A 132 13.34 9.80 -4.36
C SER A 132 14.71 9.12 -4.35
N ALA A 133 15.77 9.92 -4.58
CA ALA A 133 17.14 9.43 -4.50
C ALA A 133 17.45 8.78 -3.14
N VAL A 134 16.94 9.37 -2.06
CA VAL A 134 17.15 8.87 -0.69
C VAL A 134 16.62 7.44 -0.51
N LEU A 135 15.47 7.09 -1.11
CA LEU A 135 14.94 5.72 -1.04
C LEU A 135 15.75 4.76 -1.92
N HIS A 136 16.18 5.23 -3.10
CA HIS A 136 17.03 4.45 -4.00
C HIS A 136 18.36 4.11 -3.31
N GLU A 137 19.07 5.12 -2.81
CA GLU A 137 20.32 4.99 -2.06
C GLU A 137 20.15 4.10 -0.82
N ALA A 138 19.04 4.24 -0.08
CA ALA A 138 18.78 3.42 1.09
C ALA A 138 18.72 1.91 0.76
N LEU A 139 18.16 1.54 -0.40
CA LEU A 139 18.19 0.15 -0.86
C LEU A 139 19.58 -0.20 -1.38
N ASP A 140 20.19 0.63 -2.21
CA ASP A 140 21.50 0.36 -2.84
C ASP A 140 22.60 0.14 -1.77
N ASP A 141 22.60 0.91 -0.69
CA ASP A 141 23.57 0.82 0.41
C ASP A 141 23.40 -0.44 1.29
N HIS A 142 22.27 -1.16 1.17
CA HIS A 142 21.95 -2.34 2.00
C HIS A 142 21.72 -3.58 1.13
N GLU A 143 22.81 -4.16 0.63
CA GLU A 143 22.77 -5.36 -0.20
C GLU A 143 22.17 -6.58 0.50
N ASP A 144 22.16 -6.63 1.83
CA ASP A 144 21.63 -7.74 2.62
C ASP A 144 20.10 -7.70 2.80
N THR A 145 19.43 -6.66 2.31
CA THR A 145 17.96 -6.55 2.33
C THR A 145 17.33 -6.61 0.94
N ASP A 146 16.06 -7.02 0.93
CA ASP A 146 15.22 -7.08 -0.26
C ASP A 146 14.16 -5.97 -0.31
N LEU A 147 14.05 -5.16 0.74
CA LEU A 147 12.99 -4.15 0.87
C LEU A 147 13.57 -2.86 1.46
N ALA A 148 13.25 -1.72 0.84
CA ALA A 148 13.35 -0.41 1.46
C ALA A 148 11.98 0.27 1.44
N VAL A 149 11.62 0.90 2.55
CA VAL A 149 10.31 1.55 2.71
C VAL A 149 10.53 3.01 3.04
N ILE A 150 9.76 3.90 2.42
CA ILE A 150 9.61 5.29 2.82
C ILE A 150 8.16 5.57 3.17
N VAL A 151 7.91 6.31 4.23
CA VAL A 151 6.56 6.68 4.66
C VAL A 151 6.45 8.19 4.80
N SER A 152 5.29 8.75 4.49
CA SER A 152 5.04 10.18 4.70
C SER A 152 5.08 10.53 6.19
N ASP A 153 5.47 11.78 6.49
CA ASP A 153 5.64 12.26 7.87
C ASP A 153 4.38 12.16 8.74
N ASP A 154 3.21 12.45 8.14
CA ASP A 154 1.92 12.31 8.81
C ASP A 154 1.59 10.84 9.13
N LEU A 155 1.82 9.93 8.18
CA LEU A 155 1.60 8.50 8.39
C LEU A 155 2.57 7.92 9.43
N TYR A 156 3.83 8.34 9.42
CA TYR A 156 4.79 7.93 10.44
C TYR A 156 4.33 8.38 11.83
N SER A 157 3.99 9.66 11.96
CA SER A 157 3.61 10.26 13.24
C SER A 157 2.37 9.59 13.84
N ASP A 158 1.38 9.26 13.02
CA ASP A 158 0.11 8.68 13.46
C ASP A 158 0.21 7.17 13.76
N VAL A 159 1.10 6.45 13.08
CA VAL A 159 1.12 4.97 13.09
C VAL A 159 2.43 4.42 13.63
N PHE A 160 3.54 4.76 13.00
CA PHE A 160 4.82 4.08 13.24
C PHE A 160 5.59 4.63 14.44
N ALA A 161 5.41 5.91 14.78
CA ALA A 161 6.06 6.55 15.91
C ALA A 161 5.65 5.95 17.27
N HIS A 162 4.50 5.29 17.33
CA HIS A 162 3.97 4.69 18.56
C HIS A 162 4.43 3.25 18.80
N GLY A 163 5.16 2.64 17.84
CA GLY A 163 5.70 1.29 18.00
C GLY A 163 4.66 0.18 18.03
N TYR A 164 3.56 0.32 17.28
CA TYR A 164 2.54 -0.74 17.20
C TYR A 164 3.08 -2.01 16.52
N GLY A 165 2.82 -3.17 17.14
CA GLY A 165 3.28 -4.47 16.63
C GLY A 165 4.77 -4.73 16.85
N ASP A 166 5.42 -5.39 15.89
CA ASP A 166 6.86 -5.71 15.93
C ASP A 166 7.72 -4.64 15.24
N THR A 167 7.18 -3.44 15.02
CA THR A 167 7.88 -2.33 14.37
C THR A 167 8.23 -1.30 15.43
N THR A 168 9.52 -1.03 15.62
CA THR A 168 9.94 -0.01 16.59
C THR A 168 10.10 1.34 15.88
N ALA A 169 9.73 2.43 16.56
CA ALA A 169 9.84 3.78 16.01
C ALA A 169 11.29 4.10 15.59
N ASP A 170 12.26 3.57 16.34
CA ASP A 170 13.71 3.73 16.13
C ASP A 170 14.22 3.03 14.85
N ASP A 171 13.43 2.10 14.28
CA ASP A 171 13.76 1.47 13.00
C ASP A 171 13.61 2.42 11.80
N PHE A 172 13.00 3.60 12.01
CA PHE A 172 12.79 4.61 10.99
C PHE A 172 13.74 5.79 11.16
N ARG A 173 14.35 6.20 10.06
CA ARG A 173 15.20 7.39 9.99
C ARG A 173 14.47 8.51 9.27
N ARG A 174 14.29 9.65 9.96
CA ARG A 174 13.77 10.87 9.33
C ARG A 174 14.70 11.36 8.24
N VAL A 175 14.13 11.76 7.12
CA VAL A 175 14.81 12.32 5.96
C VAL A 175 14.01 13.50 5.41
N ASP A 176 14.70 14.48 4.82
CA ASP A 176 14.07 15.58 4.11
C ASP A 176 14.23 15.32 2.60
N VAL A 177 13.15 14.91 1.93
CA VAL A 177 13.15 14.57 0.50
C VAL A 177 12.98 15.84 -0.31
N THR A 178 13.96 16.15 -1.18
CA THR A 178 13.89 17.30 -2.08
C THR A 178 14.08 16.90 -3.53
N MET A 179 13.18 17.35 -4.41
CA MET A 179 13.27 17.16 -5.87
C MET A 179 13.02 18.51 -6.57
N PRO A 180 14.05 19.37 -6.72
CA PRO A 180 13.88 20.72 -7.28
C PRO A 180 13.23 20.73 -8.68
N ALA A 181 13.63 19.79 -9.55
CA ALA A 181 13.06 19.64 -10.89
C ALA A 181 11.56 19.30 -10.90
N LYS A 182 11.03 18.77 -9.78
CA LYS A 182 9.61 18.47 -9.58
C LYS A 182 8.92 19.46 -8.65
N ARG A 183 9.62 20.52 -8.19
CA ARG A 183 9.15 21.51 -7.20
C ARG A 183 8.56 20.83 -5.95
N PHE A 184 9.25 19.81 -5.46
CA PHE A 184 8.79 18.97 -4.36
C PHE A 184 9.79 19.00 -3.22
N ALA A 185 9.29 19.20 -2.00
CA ALA A 185 10.02 19.04 -0.75
C ALA A 185 9.05 18.52 0.31
N ALA A 186 9.42 17.45 1.02
CA ALA A 186 8.64 16.91 2.12
C ALA A 186 9.52 16.14 3.11
N PRO A 187 9.27 16.26 4.43
CA PRO A 187 9.81 15.31 5.38
C PRO A 187 9.18 13.93 5.15
N ALA A 188 9.97 12.89 5.39
CA ALA A 188 9.56 11.50 5.30
C ALA A 188 10.44 10.63 6.20
N TRP A 189 10.09 9.35 6.32
CA TRP A 189 10.79 8.42 7.18
C TRP A 189 11.14 7.16 6.42
N VAL A 190 12.42 6.80 6.39
CA VAL A 190 12.93 5.62 5.70
C VAL A 190 13.16 4.50 6.70
N HIS A 191 12.66 3.31 6.36
CA HIS A 191 12.91 2.08 7.08
C HIS A 191 13.51 1.05 6.13
N VAL A 192 14.66 0.50 6.51
CA VAL A 192 15.33 -0.59 5.79
C VAL A 192 15.36 -1.79 6.74
N PRO A 193 14.39 -2.72 6.62
CA PRO A 193 14.37 -3.89 7.48
C PRO A 193 15.65 -4.71 7.31
N GLY A 194 16.23 -5.16 8.41
CA GLY A 194 17.33 -6.12 8.38
C GLY A 194 16.93 -7.47 7.74
N PRO A 195 17.89 -8.38 7.53
CA PRO A 195 17.66 -9.66 6.87
C PRO A 195 16.50 -10.45 7.49
N ALA A 196 15.69 -11.09 6.66
CA ALA A 196 14.49 -11.82 7.09
C ALA A 196 14.78 -13.13 7.86
N SER A 197 16.05 -13.50 8.04
CA SER A 197 16.53 -14.73 8.71
C SER A 197 15.99 -14.94 10.13
N GLY A 198 15.50 -13.88 10.78
CA GLY A 198 14.88 -13.92 12.12
C GLY A 198 13.35 -14.03 12.14
N VAL A 199 12.65 -14.02 10.99
CA VAL A 199 11.19 -14.15 10.95
C VAL A 199 10.83 -15.62 11.08
N VAL A 200 10.57 -16.08 12.32
CA VAL A 200 9.97 -17.41 12.54
C VAL A 200 8.55 -17.40 11.95
N LEU A 201 8.42 -17.95 10.74
CA LEU A 201 7.15 -18.13 10.06
C LEU A 201 6.38 -19.25 10.78
N ARG A 202 5.51 -18.90 11.75
CA ARG A 202 4.44 -19.83 12.12
C ARG A 202 3.42 -19.91 10.98
N GLU A 203 3.12 -21.14 10.64
CA GLU A 203 2.67 -21.62 9.35
C GLU A 203 1.24 -21.22 8.98
N ALA A 204 1.09 -20.57 7.83
CA ALA A 204 -0.02 -20.74 6.90
C ALA A 204 0.39 -20.07 5.58
N GLU A 205 0.97 -20.82 4.64
CA GLU A 205 0.93 -20.54 3.19
C GLU A 205 1.76 -21.59 2.41
N ARG A 206 1.08 -22.62 1.90
CA ARG A 206 1.64 -23.69 1.07
C ARG A 206 1.59 -23.36 -0.43
N LEU A 207 1.83 -22.11 -0.81
CA LEU A 207 1.96 -21.77 -2.24
C LEU A 207 3.37 -21.22 -2.48
N PRO A 208 4.21 -21.95 -3.25
CA PRO A 208 5.47 -21.39 -3.71
C PRO A 208 5.19 -20.13 -4.56
N PRO A 209 6.17 -19.20 -4.67
CA PRO A 209 6.10 -18.15 -5.68
C PRO A 209 5.85 -18.81 -7.05
N PRO A 210 5.19 -18.10 -7.99
CA PRO A 210 4.97 -18.63 -9.33
C PRO A 210 6.31 -19.10 -9.94
N GLY A 211 6.42 -20.41 -10.21
CA GLY A 211 7.61 -21.05 -10.74
C GLY A 211 7.29 -21.86 -12.00
N ARG A 212 8.02 -21.58 -13.09
CA ARG A 212 8.12 -22.28 -14.38
C ARG A 212 6.94 -23.18 -14.79
N GLY A 213 6.08 -22.65 -15.67
CA GLY A 213 5.24 -23.50 -16.52
C GLY A 213 6.09 -24.34 -17.49
N PRO A 214 5.66 -25.57 -17.84
CA PRO A 214 6.33 -26.39 -18.85
C PRO A 214 6.26 -25.69 -20.22
N ARG A 215 7.33 -25.88 -21.02
CA ARG A 215 7.43 -25.36 -22.39
C ARG A 215 6.31 -25.96 -23.25
N SER A 216 5.33 -25.15 -23.61
CA SER A 216 4.39 -25.45 -24.70
C SER A 216 4.72 -24.56 -25.90
N GLY A 217 4.80 -25.18 -27.08
CA GLY A 217 5.20 -24.58 -28.35
C GLY A 217 4.28 -23.47 -28.87
N PRO A 218 4.58 -22.91 -30.05
CA PRO A 218 4.19 -21.55 -30.40
C PRO A 218 2.70 -21.50 -30.76
N VAL A 219 1.97 -20.58 -30.14
CA VAL A 219 0.76 -20.03 -30.74
C VAL A 219 1.17 -18.71 -31.37
N LEU A 220 1.26 -18.71 -32.69
CA LEU A 220 1.48 -17.52 -33.50
C LEU A 220 0.24 -16.63 -33.34
N ALA A 221 0.36 -15.53 -32.59
CA ALA A 221 -0.59 -14.44 -32.67
C ALA A 221 0.19 -13.19 -33.09
N ALA A 222 0.09 -12.89 -34.38
CA ALA A 222 0.66 -11.70 -34.98
C ALA A 222 -0.12 -10.46 -34.51
N PHE A 223 0.56 -9.50 -33.90
CA PHE A 223 0.21 -8.08 -34.00
C PHE A 223 1.50 -7.27 -34.05
N GLY A 224 1.69 -6.60 -35.19
CA GLY A 224 2.83 -5.74 -35.46
C GLY A 224 2.63 -4.34 -34.94
N GLY A 225 3.71 -3.57 -35.00
CA GLY A 225 3.68 -2.11 -34.96
C GLY A 225 4.21 -1.51 -33.67
N ALA A 226 5.46 -1.07 -33.71
CA ALA A 226 6.01 -0.13 -32.76
C ALA A 226 5.28 1.22 -32.87
N VAL A 227 4.87 1.79 -31.73
CA VAL A 227 4.65 3.24 -31.60
C VAL A 227 5.16 3.69 -30.24
N ALA A 228 6.14 4.59 -30.29
CA ALA A 228 6.59 5.38 -29.16
C ALA A 228 5.56 6.50 -28.87
N GLY A 229 5.24 6.71 -27.60
CA GLY A 229 4.61 7.94 -27.11
C GLY A 229 3.09 7.91 -26.97
N ALA A 230 2.65 8.43 -25.83
CA ALA A 230 1.32 8.96 -25.51
C ALA A 230 0.10 8.02 -25.63
N GLY A 231 -0.43 7.63 -24.46
CA GLY A 231 -1.86 7.56 -24.13
C GLY A 231 -2.83 6.76 -25.01
N LEU A 232 -3.54 5.81 -24.38
CA LEU A 232 -4.98 5.48 -24.51
C LEU A 232 -5.20 4.22 -23.66
N VAL A 233 -5.83 4.31 -22.47
CA VAL A 233 -7.29 4.26 -22.22
C VAL A 233 -7.94 3.03 -22.84
N GLU A 234 -8.11 1.99 -22.03
CA GLU A 234 -9.29 1.11 -22.10
C GLU A 234 -9.67 0.67 -20.68
N ALA A 235 -10.68 1.33 -20.10
CA ALA A 235 -11.58 0.79 -19.07
C ALA A 235 -12.70 1.81 -18.76
N ALA A 236 -13.56 2.07 -19.74
CA ALA A 236 -14.97 2.41 -19.49
C ALA A 236 -15.74 1.11 -19.75
N ILE A 237 -16.37 0.44 -18.79
CA ILE A 237 -17.57 0.79 -18.02
C ILE A 237 -17.47 -0.07 -16.73
N THR A 238 -17.23 0.47 -15.54
CA THR A 238 -18.27 0.76 -14.54
C THR A 238 -18.01 2.11 -13.87
N ALA A 239 -18.24 3.19 -14.61
CA ALA A 239 -18.44 4.51 -14.03
C ALA A 239 -19.93 4.62 -13.67
N LEU A 240 -20.29 4.38 -12.40
CA LEU A 240 -21.47 4.94 -11.70
C LEU A 240 -21.81 4.28 -10.36
N ASN A 241 -21.22 3.12 -10.01
CA ASN A 241 -21.37 2.54 -8.67
C ASN A 241 -20.01 2.41 -7.99
N TRP A 242 -19.49 3.54 -7.51
CA TRP A 242 -18.53 3.54 -6.41
C TRP A 242 -19.35 3.44 -5.11
N PRO A 243 -19.41 2.29 -4.43
CA PRO A 243 -20.00 2.29 -3.11
C PRO A 243 -19.04 3.05 -2.18
N ALA A 244 -19.53 4.14 -1.58
CA ALA A 244 -19.15 4.39 -0.19
C ALA A 244 -19.46 3.08 0.56
N ASP A 245 -18.50 2.56 1.29
CA ASP A 245 -18.51 1.20 1.85
C ASP A 245 -19.90 0.69 2.25
N GLU A 246 -20.39 -0.37 1.60
CA GLU A 246 -21.46 -1.24 2.14
C GLU A 246 -20.88 -2.13 3.25
N ALA A 247 -20.33 -1.47 4.28
CA ALA A 247 -19.87 -2.10 5.50
C ALA A 247 -20.05 -1.09 6.65
N ASP A 248 -21.30 -0.78 6.96
CA ASP A 248 -21.82 -0.46 8.29
C ASP A 248 -23.32 -0.17 8.17
N GLU A 249 -24.12 -1.22 7.99
CA GLU A 249 -25.50 -1.16 8.46
C GLU A 249 -25.42 -1.37 9.99
N PRO A 250 -25.75 -0.36 10.82
CA PRO A 250 -25.80 -0.56 12.25
C PRO A 250 -26.80 -1.69 12.54
N PRO A 251 -26.56 -2.55 13.55
CA PRO A 251 -27.54 -3.56 13.92
C PRO A 251 -28.89 -2.88 14.14
N ALA A 252 -29.94 -3.45 13.54
CA ALA A 252 -31.30 -2.96 13.67
C ALA A 252 -31.61 -2.62 15.14
N PRO A 253 -32.30 -1.49 15.41
CA PRO A 253 -32.59 -1.10 16.78
C PRO A 253 -33.27 -2.26 17.48
N HIS A 254 -32.64 -2.73 18.56
CA HIS A 254 -33.27 -3.67 19.46
C HIS A 254 -34.60 -3.05 19.89
N HIS A 255 -35.70 -3.74 19.59
CA HIS A 255 -37.00 -3.38 20.13
C HIS A 255 -36.84 -3.19 21.64
N HIS A 256 -37.07 -1.97 22.11
CA HIS A 256 -37.26 -1.68 23.52
C HIS A 256 -38.38 -2.61 24.00
N HIS A 257 -38.00 -3.66 24.72
CA HIS A 257 -38.88 -4.26 25.68
C HIS A 257 -39.12 -3.21 26.75
N ASP A 258 -40.40 -2.90 26.99
CA ASP A 258 -40.87 -2.14 28.13
C ASP A 258 -40.22 -2.67 29.41
N ASP A 259 -39.45 -1.83 30.10
CA ASP A 259 -39.07 -2.07 31.49
C ASP A 259 -39.36 -0.78 32.30
N PRO A 260 -40.10 -0.88 33.42
CA PRO A 260 -40.78 0.25 34.03
C PRO A 260 -39.95 0.84 35.18
N PHE A 261 -38.97 1.69 34.87
CA PHE A 261 -38.29 2.50 35.89
C PHE A 261 -37.88 3.87 35.33
N ASP A 262 -38.89 4.66 34.97
CA ASP A 262 -38.81 6.12 35.04
C ASP A 262 -39.11 6.53 36.48
N ASP A 263 -38.11 7.02 37.20
CA ASP A 263 -38.19 8.18 38.09
C ASP A 263 -36.92 8.29 38.95
N VAL A 264 -36.57 9.54 39.25
CA VAL A 264 -35.46 10.00 40.11
C VAL A 264 -34.18 10.31 39.32
N PHE A 265 -34.05 11.54 38.82
CA PHE A 265 -33.10 12.53 39.37
C PHE A 265 -33.45 13.96 38.86
N PRO A 266 -33.25 15.02 39.67
CA PRO A 266 -33.75 16.36 39.37
C PRO A 266 -32.85 17.19 38.46
N ASP A 267 -33.51 18.13 37.78
CA ASP A 267 -33.02 19.23 36.94
C ASP A 267 -31.95 20.09 37.65
N TYR A 268 -30.77 20.21 37.02
CA TYR A 268 -29.72 21.16 37.40
C TYR A 268 -29.65 22.26 36.33
N SER A 269 -30.52 23.25 36.47
CA SER A 269 -30.48 24.52 35.76
C SER A 269 -30.35 25.65 36.80
N ASP A 270 -29.12 25.90 37.27
CA ASP A 270 -28.71 27.21 37.79
C ASP A 270 -27.23 27.17 38.19
N TRP A 271 -26.35 27.77 37.38
CA TRP A 271 -25.05 28.29 37.82
C TRP A 271 -24.61 29.42 36.89
N ASP A 272 -25.21 30.59 37.08
CA ASP A 272 -24.56 31.88 36.83
C ASP A 272 -24.32 32.54 38.21
N ASP A 273 -23.05 32.67 38.63
CA ASP A 273 -22.37 33.95 38.92
C ASP A 273 -20.96 33.70 39.56
N PRO A 274 -19.94 34.54 39.30
CA PRO A 274 -18.58 34.38 39.81
C PRO A 274 -18.30 35.25 41.06
N ALA A 275 -17.10 35.03 41.62
CA ALA A 275 -16.38 35.87 42.61
C ALA A 275 -16.77 35.72 44.10
N TYR A 276 -15.97 34.98 44.86
CA TYR A 276 -14.88 35.51 45.71
C TYR A 276 -14.06 34.37 46.32
#